data_AF-A0A9P5D3U5-F1
#
_entry.id   AF-A0A9P5D3U5-F1
#
_cell.length_a   1.000
_cell.length_b   1.000
_cell.length_c   1.000
_cell.angle_alpha   90.00
_cell.angle_beta   90.00
_cell.angle_gamma   90.00
#
_symmetry.space_group_name_H-M   'P 1'
#
loop_
_entity.id
_entity.type
_entity.pdbx_description
1 polymer ?
#
loop_
_entity_poly.entity_id
_entity_poly.type
_entity_poly.pdbx_seq_one_letter_code
_entity_poly.pdbx_strand_id
1 'polypeptide(L)'
;MLFSAVFALAGLAAATPVARGLTDVTFVENLSVRKIQSGNTTTINSFSLDLSNPDYANTTCTMIDAAGAPPVTAQCEDSNGEVISYRATIWGSSDSNGAGYSVEVVHSLGALTKIGQEDVPVYCRAGGAGPDDFVCNQVGGSVEIDLNFV
;
A
#
# COMPACT_ATOMS: atom_id res chain seq x y z
N MET A 1 -11.13 32.25 65.34
CA MET A 1 -11.49 32.06 63.92
C MET A 1 -10.22 31.64 63.19
N LEU A 2 -10.09 30.36 62.86
CA LEU A 2 -8.93 29.78 62.16
C LEU A 2 -9.44 29.32 60.78
N PHE A 3 -8.90 29.86 59.69
CA PHE A 3 -9.10 29.34 58.34
C PHE A 3 -7.76 28.83 57.82
N SER A 4 -7.63 27.52 57.68
CA SER A 4 -6.52 26.86 57.00
C SER A 4 -6.88 26.66 55.54
N ALA A 5 -6.09 27.21 54.62
CA ALA A 5 -6.21 26.99 53.18
C ALA A 5 -5.27 25.85 52.76
N VAL A 6 -5.84 24.76 52.24
CA VAL A 6 -5.11 23.62 51.70
C VAL A 6 -4.76 23.91 50.23
N PHE A 7 -3.46 23.97 49.93
CA PHE A 7 -2.94 24.03 48.56
C PHE A 7 -3.02 22.63 47.92
N ALA A 8 -3.79 22.50 46.84
CA ALA A 8 -3.78 21.31 46.00
C ALA A 8 -2.72 21.47 44.90
N LEU A 9 -1.66 20.65 44.95
CA LEU A 9 -0.69 20.53 43.86
C LEU A 9 -1.33 19.75 42.70
N ALA A 10 -1.43 20.39 41.55
CA ALA A 10 -1.77 19.73 40.29
C ALA A 10 -0.59 18.84 39.85
N GLY A 11 -0.79 17.53 39.88
CA GLY A 11 0.15 16.57 39.29
C GLY A 11 0.09 16.67 37.76
N LEU A 12 1.17 17.11 37.13
CA LEU A 12 1.34 16.93 35.69
C LEU A 12 1.61 15.45 35.42
N ALA A 13 0.62 14.76 34.86
CA ALA A 13 0.87 13.49 34.20
C ALA A 13 1.69 13.78 32.94
N ALA A 14 2.99 13.50 32.98
CA ALA A 14 3.82 13.45 31.79
C ALA A 14 3.36 12.25 30.96
N ALA A 15 2.68 12.51 29.84
CA ALA A 15 2.41 11.49 28.84
C ALA A 15 3.77 11.07 28.24
N THR A 16 4.27 9.90 28.66
CA THR A 16 5.39 9.27 27.99
C THR A 16 4.99 8.99 26.54
N PRO A 17 5.80 9.37 25.53
CA PRO A 17 5.53 8.95 24.17
C PRO A 17 5.54 7.42 24.14
N VAL A 18 4.39 6.84 23.83
CA VAL A 18 4.30 5.42 23.52
C VAL A 18 5.18 5.18 22.32
N ALA A 19 6.22 4.36 22.48
CA ALA A 19 6.97 3.82 21.37
C ALA A 19 5.99 3.06 20.48
N ARG A 20 5.52 3.71 19.41
CA ARG A 20 4.80 3.03 18.34
C ARG A 20 5.76 2.02 17.72
N GLY A 21 5.29 0.78 17.57
CA GLY A 21 6.08 -0.38 17.19
C GLY A 21 7.01 -0.13 16.01
N LEU A 22 8.18 -0.77 16.06
CA LEU A 22 9.24 -0.68 15.06
C LEU A 22 8.88 -1.30 13.70
N THR A 23 7.74 -2.00 13.61
CA THR A 23 7.18 -2.56 12.37
C THR A 23 5.81 -1.96 12.13
N ASP A 24 5.68 -1.28 10.99
CA ASP A 24 4.41 -0.75 10.49
C ASP A 24 3.94 -1.73 9.43
N VAL A 25 2.96 -2.53 9.81
CA VAL A 25 2.46 -3.63 8.99
C VAL A 25 1.31 -3.11 8.15
N THR A 26 1.39 -3.31 6.84
CA THR A 26 0.28 -3.03 5.92
C THR A 26 -0.09 -4.30 5.17
N PHE A 27 -1.37 -4.46 4.84
CA PHE A 27 -1.85 -5.60 4.10
C PHE A 27 -2.26 -5.17 2.69
N VAL A 28 -1.78 -5.88 1.68
CA VAL A 28 -2.20 -5.71 0.28
C VAL A 28 -3.33 -6.67 -0.02
N GLU A 29 -4.43 -6.10 -0.49
CA GLU A 29 -5.68 -6.80 -0.78
C GLU A 29 -6.21 -6.39 -2.15
N ASN A 30 -7.02 -7.28 -2.73
CA ASN A 30 -7.75 -7.04 -3.98
C ASN A 30 -6.89 -6.51 -5.14
N LEU A 31 -5.60 -6.88 -5.22
CA LEU A 31 -4.75 -6.45 -6.34
C LEU A 31 -5.37 -6.89 -7.67
N SER A 32 -5.53 -5.94 -8.59
CA SER A 32 -6.01 -6.13 -9.94
C SER A 32 -5.12 -5.35 -10.89
N VAL A 33 -4.40 -6.05 -11.77
CA VAL A 33 -3.51 -5.48 -12.78
C VAL A 33 -4.07 -5.79 -14.16
N ARG A 34 -4.25 -4.76 -14.99
CA ARG A 34 -4.51 -4.94 -16.42
C ARG A 34 -3.23 -4.66 -17.20
N LYS A 35 -2.80 -5.64 -18.00
CA LYS A 35 -1.59 -5.55 -18.81
C LYS A 35 -1.86 -5.86 -20.26
N ILE A 36 -1.02 -5.28 -21.12
CA ILE A 36 -0.86 -5.69 -22.50
C ILE A 36 0.48 -6.44 -22.60
N GLN A 37 0.44 -7.67 -23.08
CA GLN A 37 1.62 -8.49 -23.32
C GLN A 37 1.77 -8.74 -24.81
N SER A 38 2.69 -8.01 -25.45
CA SER A 38 2.98 -8.16 -26.87
C SER A 38 4.40 -8.70 -27.06
N GLY A 39 4.49 -9.99 -27.41
CA GLY A 39 5.76 -10.72 -27.44
C GLY A 39 6.41 -10.78 -26.06
N ASN A 40 7.63 -10.25 -25.95
CA ASN A 40 8.40 -10.19 -24.70
C ASN A 40 8.20 -8.90 -23.91
N THR A 41 7.35 -7.99 -24.41
CA THR A 41 7.11 -6.70 -23.76
C THR A 41 5.83 -6.76 -22.95
N THR A 42 5.92 -6.36 -21.69
CA THR A 42 4.77 -6.18 -20.80
C THR A 42 4.58 -4.70 -20.50
N THR A 43 3.40 -4.19 -20.80
CA THR A 43 2.96 -2.85 -20.42
C THR A 43 1.82 -3.00 -19.43
N ILE A 44 1.88 -2.31 -18.30
CA ILE A 44 0.75 -2.20 -17.39
C ILE A 44 -0.08 -1.01 -17.85
N ASN A 45 -1.37 -1.23 -18.14
CA ASN A 45 -2.30 -0.16 -18.52
C ASN A 45 -2.95 0.45 -17.28
N SER A 46 -3.29 -0.39 -16.31
CA SER A 46 -3.87 0.03 -15.04
C SER A 46 -3.57 -0.98 -13.95
N PHE A 47 -3.57 -0.51 -12.71
CA PHE A 47 -3.70 -1.39 -11.56
C PHE A 47 -4.48 -0.72 -10.45
N SER A 48 -5.09 -1.54 -9.61
CA SER A 48 -5.74 -1.14 -8.37
C SER A 48 -5.35 -2.13 -7.29
N LEU A 49 -5.17 -1.66 -6.07
CA LEU A 49 -5.07 -2.50 -4.88
C LEU A 49 -5.61 -1.74 -3.68
N ASP A 50 -6.04 -2.50 -2.68
CA ASP A 50 -6.40 -1.96 -1.39
C ASP A 50 -5.25 -2.16 -0.41
N LEU A 51 -5.02 -1.14 0.41
CA LEU A 51 -4.17 -1.22 1.58
C LEU A 51 -5.07 -1.16 2.81
N SER A 52 -4.86 -2.11 3.71
CA SER A 52 -5.41 -2.06 5.06
C SER A 52 -4.27 -2.02 6.07
N ASN A 53 -4.29 -1.03 6.95
CA ASN A 53 -3.43 -1.00 8.12
C ASN A 53 -4.23 -0.49 9.34
N PRO A 54 -3.67 -0.61 10.56
CA PRO A 54 -4.37 -0.18 11.78
C PRO A 54 -4.66 1.33 11.85
N ASP A 55 -3.88 2.15 11.15
CA ASP A 55 -3.99 3.63 11.17
C ASP A 55 -4.92 4.18 10.07
N TYR A 56 -5.14 3.43 8.99
CA TYR A 56 -5.86 3.78 7.77
C TYR A 56 -6.61 2.55 7.26
N ALA A 57 -7.89 2.47 7.60
CA ALA A 57 -8.79 1.49 7.01
C ALA A 57 -9.23 1.94 5.62
N ASN A 58 -9.33 1.00 4.67
CA ASN A 58 -9.91 1.21 3.34
C ASN A 58 -9.18 2.27 2.51
N THR A 59 -7.86 2.10 2.38
CA THR A 59 -7.07 2.89 1.44
C THR A 59 -7.05 2.17 0.09
N THR A 60 -7.26 2.88 -1.01
CA THR A 60 -7.16 2.29 -2.36
C THR A 60 -6.08 3.02 -3.15
N CYS A 61 -5.17 2.28 -3.76
CA CYS A 61 -4.13 2.80 -4.63
C CYS A 61 -4.49 2.45 -6.08
N THR A 62 -4.74 3.46 -6.90
CA THR A 62 -5.17 3.24 -8.28
C THR A 62 -4.27 3.99 -9.24
N MET A 63 -3.86 3.29 -10.30
CA MET A 63 -3.28 3.88 -11.50
C MET A 63 -4.19 3.50 -12.68
N ILE A 64 -4.62 4.50 -13.43
CA ILE A 64 -5.45 4.33 -14.64
C ILE A 64 -4.72 4.99 -15.81
N ASP A 65 -4.73 4.33 -16.96
CA ASP A 65 -4.24 4.84 -18.25
C ASP A 65 -2.76 5.27 -18.30
N ALA A 66 -1.94 4.87 -17.33
CA ALA A 66 -0.48 5.02 -17.44
C ALA A 66 0.06 3.79 -18.18
N ALA A 67 -0.06 3.79 -19.51
CA ALA A 67 0.59 2.78 -20.34
C ALA A 67 2.11 2.89 -20.17
N GLY A 68 2.68 2.07 -19.28
CA GLY A 68 4.09 2.07 -18.94
C GLY A 68 4.63 0.66 -18.76
N ALA A 69 5.91 0.48 -19.11
CA ALA A 69 6.64 -0.69 -18.63
C ALA A 69 6.83 -0.54 -17.11
N PRO A 70 6.71 -1.63 -16.32
CA PRO A 70 7.07 -1.60 -14.91
C PRO A 70 8.51 -1.06 -14.70
N PRO A 71 8.78 -0.35 -13.59
CA PRO A 71 7.86 -0.09 -12.48
C PRO A 71 6.81 0.99 -12.79
N VAL A 72 5.59 0.80 -12.28
CA VAL A 72 4.50 1.79 -12.34
C VAL A 72 3.98 2.07 -10.94
N THR A 73 3.70 3.35 -10.66
CA THR A 73 3.36 3.82 -9.30
C THR A 73 1.99 4.49 -9.27
N ALA A 74 1.21 4.20 -8.24
CA ALA A 74 -0.05 4.84 -7.90
C ALA A 74 0.08 5.68 -6.64
N GLN A 75 -0.64 6.80 -6.59
CA GLN A 75 -0.99 7.43 -5.31
C GLN A 75 -2.17 6.70 -4.70
N CYS A 76 -2.19 6.66 -3.37
CA CYS A 76 -3.27 6.05 -2.63
C CYS A 76 -4.19 7.12 -2.06
N GLU A 77 -5.48 6.80 -2.04
CA GLU A 77 -6.54 7.64 -1.53
C GLU A 77 -7.26 6.94 -0.38
N ASP A 78 -7.74 7.71 0.59
CA ASP A 78 -8.61 7.18 1.64
C ASP A 78 -10.03 6.90 1.12
N SER A 79 -10.91 6.41 2.00
CA SER A 79 -12.31 6.14 1.65
C SER A 79 -13.12 7.37 1.20
N ASN A 80 -12.61 8.58 1.41
CA ASN A 80 -13.24 9.83 0.99
C ASN A 80 -12.66 10.36 -0.33
N GLY A 81 -11.67 9.66 -0.92
CA GLY A 81 -10.96 10.11 -2.11
C GLY A 81 -9.88 11.15 -1.83
N GLU A 82 -9.44 11.31 -0.57
CA GLU A 82 -8.35 12.21 -0.23
C GLU A 82 -7.00 11.51 -0.43
N VAL A 83 -6.09 12.13 -1.16
CA VAL A 83 -4.73 11.61 -1.36
C VAL A 83 -4.00 11.56 -0.02
N ILE A 84 -3.55 10.36 0.36
CA ILE A 84 -2.79 10.15 1.59
C ILE A 84 -1.30 9.91 1.31
N SER A 85 -0.51 9.83 2.38
CA SER A 85 0.94 9.64 2.33
C SER A 85 1.41 8.26 1.83
N TYR A 86 0.52 7.44 1.30
CA TYR A 86 0.84 6.13 0.76
C TYR A 86 1.01 6.17 -0.77
N ARG A 87 1.96 5.37 -1.25
CA ARG A 87 2.11 5.04 -2.66
C ARG A 87 2.33 3.54 -2.80
N ALA A 88 1.84 2.98 -3.89
CA ALA A 88 2.11 1.59 -4.25
C ALA A 88 2.76 1.52 -5.63
N THR A 89 3.75 0.65 -5.77
CA THR A 89 4.51 0.45 -7.01
C THR A 89 4.50 -1.02 -7.41
N ILE A 90 4.13 -1.29 -8.66
CA ILE A 90 4.24 -2.61 -9.28
C ILE A 90 5.55 -2.66 -10.06
N TRP A 91 6.52 -3.44 -9.58
CA TRP A 91 7.85 -3.57 -10.21
C TRP A 91 7.88 -4.48 -11.44
N GLY A 92 6.82 -5.25 -11.65
CA GLY A 92 6.71 -6.25 -12.72
C GLY A 92 6.39 -7.61 -12.14
N SER A 93 6.41 -8.65 -12.98
CA SER A 93 6.16 -9.99 -12.48
C SER A 93 7.30 -10.45 -11.59
N SER A 94 6.98 -11.05 -10.45
CA SER A 94 7.95 -11.61 -9.51
C SER A 94 8.51 -12.96 -9.95
N ASP A 95 7.89 -13.61 -10.96
CA ASP A 95 8.32 -14.90 -11.48
C ASP A 95 8.25 -14.98 -13.01
N SER A 96 8.91 -16.00 -13.57
CA SER A 96 8.95 -16.23 -15.01
C SER A 96 7.61 -16.68 -15.62
N ASN A 97 6.66 -17.08 -14.78
CA ASN A 97 5.35 -17.60 -15.19
C ASN A 97 4.27 -16.52 -15.19
N GLY A 98 4.55 -15.31 -14.69
CA GLY A 98 3.54 -14.27 -14.55
C GLY A 98 2.58 -14.48 -13.37
N ALA A 99 2.92 -15.35 -12.40
CA ALA A 99 2.01 -15.80 -11.33
C ALA A 99 2.06 -14.94 -10.07
N GLY A 100 2.90 -13.91 -10.05
CA GLY A 100 2.93 -12.89 -9.01
C GLY A 100 3.42 -11.55 -9.53
N TYR A 101 3.15 -10.50 -8.76
CA TYR A 101 3.74 -9.18 -8.93
C TYR A 101 4.50 -8.78 -7.68
N SER A 102 5.69 -8.20 -7.88
CA SER A 102 6.43 -7.57 -6.79
C SER A 102 5.81 -6.19 -6.50
N VAL A 103 5.20 -6.04 -5.33
CA VAL A 103 4.50 -4.82 -4.90
C VAL A 103 5.30 -4.14 -3.80
N GLU A 104 5.72 -2.90 -4.06
CA GLU A 104 6.33 -2.03 -3.04
C GLU A 104 5.29 -1.05 -2.53
N VAL A 105 5.26 -0.84 -1.20
CA VAL A 105 4.45 0.18 -0.54
C VAL A 105 5.38 1.17 0.15
N VAL A 106 5.13 2.45 -0.11
CA VAL A 106 5.88 3.57 0.47
C VAL A 106 4.94 4.41 1.32
N HIS A 107 5.32 4.66 2.57
CA HIS A 107 4.61 5.53 3.50
C HIS A 107 5.48 6.74 3.86
N SER A 108 5.02 7.94 3.47
CA SER A 108 5.75 9.20 3.67
C SER A 108 5.30 9.94 4.94
N LEU A 109 6.17 10.02 5.94
CA LEU A 109 5.93 10.64 7.25
C LEU A 109 6.68 11.98 7.35
N GLY A 110 6.51 12.84 6.34
CA GLY A 110 7.24 14.10 6.23
C GLY A 110 8.70 13.89 5.85
N ALA A 111 9.62 14.04 6.80
CA ALA A 111 11.06 13.86 6.57
C ALA A 111 11.53 12.40 6.68
N LEU A 112 10.65 11.50 7.11
CA LEU A 112 10.91 10.07 7.22
C LEU A 112 10.08 9.32 6.19
N THR A 113 10.64 8.24 5.65
CA THR A 113 9.93 7.34 4.74
C THR A 113 10.03 5.92 5.26
N LYS A 114 8.93 5.18 5.19
CA LYS A 114 8.95 3.73 5.36
C LYS A 114 8.68 3.05 4.04
N ILE A 115 9.35 1.93 3.80
CA ILE A 115 9.22 1.14 2.59
C ILE A 115 9.14 -0.34 2.98
N GLY A 116 8.31 -1.09 2.27
CA GLY A 116 8.30 -2.55 2.30
C GLY A 116 7.87 -3.07 0.94
N GLN A 117 8.28 -4.29 0.61
CA GLN A 117 8.04 -4.89 -0.69
C GLN A 117 7.84 -6.40 -0.54
N GLU A 118 6.80 -6.93 -1.17
CA GLU A 118 6.48 -8.35 -1.15
C GLU A 118 5.88 -8.81 -2.48
N ASP A 119 5.92 -10.12 -2.69
CA ASP A 119 5.32 -10.76 -3.86
C ASP A 119 3.84 -11.06 -3.61
N VAL A 120 2.98 -10.46 -4.43
CA VAL A 120 1.54 -10.69 -4.39
C VAL A 120 1.14 -11.69 -5.48
N PRO A 121 0.71 -12.91 -5.12
CA PRO A 121 0.34 -13.92 -6.10
C PRO A 121 -0.95 -13.53 -6.85
N VAL A 122 -0.97 -13.79 -8.14
CA VAL A 122 -2.09 -13.44 -9.03
C VAL A 122 -2.46 -14.60 -9.97
N TYR A 123 -3.68 -14.54 -10.48
CA TYR A 123 -4.14 -15.34 -11.61
C TYR A 123 -4.61 -14.43 -12.74
N CYS A 124 -3.99 -14.62 -13.92
CA CYS A 124 -4.28 -13.84 -15.12
C CYS A 124 -5.26 -14.57 -16.05
N ARG A 125 -6.22 -13.81 -16.60
CA ARG A 125 -7.15 -14.26 -17.63
C ARG A 125 -7.21 -13.24 -18.78
N ALA A 126 -7.78 -13.63 -19.91
CA ALA A 126 -8.01 -12.73 -21.03
C ALA A 126 -8.87 -11.52 -20.60
N GLY A 127 -8.44 -10.30 -20.93
CA GLY A 127 -9.09 -9.03 -20.58
C GLY A 127 -10.16 -8.57 -21.57
N GLY A 128 -10.19 -9.15 -22.77
CA GLY A 128 -11.26 -8.95 -23.76
C GLY A 128 -11.05 -7.80 -24.75
N ALA A 129 -9.99 -6.99 -24.62
CA ALA A 129 -9.64 -5.94 -25.59
C ALA A 129 -8.56 -6.35 -26.61
N GLY A 130 -8.46 -7.65 -26.90
CA GLY A 130 -7.50 -8.20 -27.87
C GLY A 130 -6.83 -9.48 -27.37
N PRO A 131 -6.03 -10.14 -28.23
CA PRO A 131 -5.31 -11.37 -27.86
C PRO A 131 -4.20 -11.13 -26.82
N ASP A 132 -3.68 -9.90 -26.74
CA ASP A 132 -2.57 -9.51 -25.88
C ASP A 132 -3.04 -8.86 -24.56
N ASP A 133 -4.35 -8.72 -24.33
CA ASP A 133 -4.92 -8.05 -23.16
C ASP A 133 -5.21 -9.06 -22.04
N PHE A 134 -4.65 -8.81 -20.85
CA PHE A 134 -4.80 -9.68 -19.69
C PHE A 134 -5.21 -8.88 -18.45
N VAL A 135 -6.07 -9.50 -17.65
CA VAL A 135 -6.45 -9.02 -16.31
C VAL A 135 -6.00 -10.04 -15.29
N CYS A 136 -5.13 -9.61 -14.38
CA CYS A 136 -4.53 -10.41 -13.34
C CYS A 136 -5.09 -9.97 -11.98
N ASN A 137 -5.72 -10.90 -11.27
CA ASN A 137 -6.29 -10.62 -9.96
C ASN A 137 -5.53 -11.38 -8.89
N GLN A 138 -5.38 -10.79 -7.71
CA GLN A 138 -4.84 -11.43 -6.52
C GLN A 138 -5.54 -12.77 -6.26
N VAL A 139 -4.74 -13.77 -5.93
CA VAL A 139 -5.21 -15.05 -5.43
C VAL A 139 -4.59 -15.29 -4.06
N GLY A 140 -5.26 -16.09 -3.23
CA GLY A 140 -4.92 -16.11 -1.81
C GLY A 140 -5.46 -14.86 -1.09
N GLY A 141 -5.35 -14.87 0.23
CA GLY A 141 -5.83 -13.76 1.05
C GLY A 141 -4.90 -12.55 0.98
N SER A 142 -5.06 -11.67 1.96
CA SER A 142 -4.23 -10.49 2.18
C SER A 142 -2.75 -10.87 2.31
N VAL A 143 -1.87 -10.08 1.68
CA VAL A 143 -0.42 -10.23 1.80
C VAL A 143 0.10 -9.18 2.76
N GLU A 144 0.76 -9.63 3.82
CA GLU A 144 1.38 -8.77 4.82
C GLU A 144 2.70 -8.19 4.30
N ILE A 145 2.90 -6.88 4.46
CA ILE A 145 4.13 -6.16 4.11
C ILE A 145 4.64 -5.40 5.32
N ASP A 146 5.86 -5.72 5.76
CA ASP A 146 6.57 -5.00 6.81
C ASP A 146 7.20 -3.73 6.26
N LEU A 147 6.71 -2.56 6.69
CA LEU A 147 7.27 -1.27 6.34
C LEU A 147 8.35 -0.86 7.33
N ASN A 148 9.56 -0.62 6.81
CA ASN A 148 10.74 -0.26 7.59
C ASN A 148 11.24 1.13 7.19
N PHE A 149 11.79 1.87 8.15
CA PHE A 149 12.40 3.18 7.87
C PHE A 149 13.63 3.05 6.96
N VAL A 150 13.75 3.98 6.01
CA VAL A 150 14.90 4.15 5.11
C VAL A 150 15.55 5.51 5.27
#